data_AF-A0AAT9HEG3-F1
#
_entry.id   AF-A0AAT9HEG3-F1
#
_cell.length_a   1.000
_cell.length_b   1.000
_cell.length_c   1.000
_cell.angle_alpha   90.00
_cell.angle_beta   90.00
_cell.angle_gamma   90.00
#
_symmetry.space_group_name_H-M   'P 1'
#
loop_
_entity.id
_entity.type
_entity.pdbx_description
1 polymer ?
#
loop_
_entity_poly.entity_id
_entity_poly.type
_entity_poly.pdbx_seq_one_letter_code
_entity_poly.pdbx_strand_id
1 'polypeptide(L)'
;MRSNFIVGFPGESEADFAELERFLNHARLDAIGVFGYSDEEGTEAATYDRKLDEEIVAERLAQVSRLAEELVSQRAEERLGETVHVLVESVDETEGVYGRGRTRLPRRMARCCSRAARG
;
A
#
# COMPACT_ATOMS: atom_id res chain seq x y z
N MET A 1 -6.07 7.84 -2.63
CA MET A 1 -5.38 7.41 -3.85
C MET A 1 -4.59 6.14 -3.58
N ARG A 2 -4.72 5.13 -4.44
CA ARG A 2 -4.01 3.85 -4.35
C ARG A 2 -3.21 3.64 -5.63
N SER A 3 -1.99 3.12 -5.50
CA SER A 3 -1.16 2.71 -6.64
C SER A 3 -0.39 1.43 -6.32
N ASN A 4 0.05 0.73 -7.37
CA ASN A 4 0.93 -0.43 -7.28
C ASN A 4 2.23 -0.13 -8.04
N PHE A 5 3.34 -0.68 -7.57
CA PHE A 5 4.69 -0.49 -8.13
C PHE A 5 5.37 -1.85 -8.27
N ILE A 6 6.21 -1.97 -9.29
CA ILE A 6 7.09 -3.13 -9.51
C ILE A 6 8.52 -2.64 -9.33
N VAL A 7 9.33 -3.38 -8.57
CA VAL A 7 10.76 -3.15 -8.41
C VAL A 7 11.55 -4.28 -9.06
N GLY A 8 12.77 -4.00 -9.48
CA GLY A 8 13.62 -4.99 -10.12
C GLY A 8 13.32 -5.20 -11.61
N PHE A 9 12.63 -4.25 -12.25
CA PHE A 9 12.29 -4.35 -13.67
C PHE A 9 13.57 -4.47 -14.54
N PRO A 10 13.54 -5.19 -15.69
CA PRO A 10 14.72 -5.32 -16.53
C PRO A 10 15.33 -3.97 -16.92
N GLY A 11 16.61 -3.77 -16.59
CA GLY A 11 17.35 -2.53 -16.79
C GLY A 11 17.20 -1.46 -15.70
N GLU A 12 16.49 -1.72 -14.59
CA GLU A 12 16.32 -0.77 -13.48
C GLU A 12 17.66 -0.43 -12.80
N SER A 13 18.10 0.81 -12.95
CA SER A 13 19.33 1.30 -12.34
C SER A 13 19.12 1.67 -10.87
N GLU A 14 20.22 1.86 -10.13
CA GLU A 14 20.15 2.41 -8.77
C GLU A 14 19.53 3.81 -8.73
N ALA A 15 19.73 4.61 -9.79
CA ALA A 15 19.16 5.96 -9.89
C ALA A 15 17.63 5.91 -10.03
N ASP A 16 17.12 4.99 -10.83
CA ASP A 16 15.67 4.76 -11.02
C ASP A 16 15.04 4.27 -9.71
N PHE A 17 15.70 3.33 -9.04
CA PHE A 17 15.24 2.83 -7.74
C PHE A 17 15.19 3.94 -6.67
N ALA A 18 16.25 4.76 -6.59
CA ALA A 18 16.27 5.89 -5.68
C ALA A 18 15.22 6.96 -6.05
N GLU A 19 14.90 7.13 -7.34
CA GLU A 19 13.81 8.00 -7.78
C GLU A 19 12.45 7.48 -7.31
N LEU A 20 12.20 6.18 -7.41
CA LEU A 20 10.99 5.57 -6.88
C LEU A 20 10.84 5.83 -5.38
N GLU A 21 11.90 5.64 -4.58
CA GLU A 21 11.85 5.93 -3.14
C GLU A 21 11.53 7.40 -2.85
N ARG A 22 12.17 8.33 -3.58
CA ARG A 22 11.85 9.76 -3.47
C ARG A 22 10.40 10.02 -3.84
N PHE A 23 9.91 9.46 -4.95
CA PHE A 23 8.52 9.63 -5.37
C PHE A 23 7.55 9.16 -4.28
N LEU A 24 7.74 7.97 -3.72
CA LEU A 24 6.86 7.41 -2.69
C LEU A 24 6.77 8.32 -1.46
N ASN A 25 7.89 8.86 -1.00
CA ASN A 25 7.93 9.81 0.12
C ASN A 25 7.09 11.07 -0.13
N HIS A 26 7.01 11.55 -1.38
CA HIS A 26 6.26 12.77 -1.71
C HIS A 26 4.81 12.50 -2.14
N ALA A 27 4.50 11.30 -2.64
CA ALA A 27 3.20 10.99 -3.27
C ALA A 27 2.01 10.93 -2.29
N ARG A 28 2.26 10.78 -0.99
CA ARG A 28 1.24 10.74 0.10
C ARG A 28 0.08 9.79 -0.19
N LEU A 29 0.38 8.59 -0.67
CA LEU A 29 -0.62 7.59 -1.06
C LEU A 29 -1.33 6.98 0.15
N ASP A 30 -2.62 6.70 0.03
CA ASP A 30 -3.40 6.06 1.09
C ASP A 30 -3.22 4.53 1.12
N ALA A 31 -2.74 3.96 0.01
CA ALA A 31 -2.44 2.54 -0.12
C ALA A 31 -1.39 2.34 -1.23
N ILE A 32 -0.39 1.50 -0.94
CA ILE A 32 0.71 1.19 -1.85
C ILE A 32 0.84 -0.33 -1.92
N GLY A 33 0.84 -0.87 -3.14
CA GLY A 33 1.27 -2.25 -3.40
C GLY A 33 2.66 -2.26 -4.02
N VAL A 34 3.53 -3.17 -3.58
CA VAL A 34 4.89 -3.31 -4.12
C VAL A 34 5.10 -4.77 -4.47
N PHE A 35 5.62 -5.02 -5.67
CA PHE A 35 5.87 -6.36 -6.19
C PHE A 35 7.29 -6.43 -6.76
N GLY A 36 7.97 -7.55 -6.55
CA GLY A 36 9.21 -7.84 -7.27
C GLY A 36 8.87 -8.21 -8.71
N TYR A 37 9.72 -7.80 -9.65
CA TYR A 37 9.62 -8.27 -11.03
C TYR A 37 9.80 -9.79 -11.09
N SER A 38 8.95 -10.43 -11.88
CA SER A 38 9.03 -11.85 -12.21
C SER A 38 8.68 -12.00 -13.69
N ASP A 39 9.33 -12.94 -14.36
CA ASP A 39 9.01 -13.28 -15.75
C ASP A 39 7.65 -13.98 -15.81
N GLU A 40 6.69 -13.33 -16.45
CA GLU A 40 5.38 -13.91 -16.74
C GLU A 40 5.31 -14.25 -18.23
N GLU A 41 4.91 -15.49 -18.54
CA GLU A 41 4.81 -15.97 -19.92
C GLU A 41 3.90 -15.06 -20.77
N GLY A 42 4.37 -14.71 -21.97
CA GLY A 42 3.60 -13.89 -22.91
C GLY A 42 3.66 -12.37 -22.64
N THR A 43 4.44 -11.91 -21.67
CA THR A 43 4.68 -10.48 -21.46
C THR A 43 5.85 -9.98 -22.32
N GLU A 44 5.76 -8.73 -22.79
CA GLU A 44 6.84 -8.09 -23.58
C GLU A 44 8.14 -8.00 -22.76
N ALA A 45 8.00 -7.65 -21.47
CA ALA A 45 9.12 -7.53 -20.54
C ALA A 45 9.89 -8.86 -20.36
N ALA A 46 9.25 -10.02 -20.51
CA ALA A 46 9.95 -11.31 -20.42
C ALA A 46 11.03 -11.49 -21.49
N THR A 47 10.95 -10.74 -22.60
CA THR A 47 11.94 -10.75 -23.68
C THR A 47 13.04 -9.69 -23.50
N TYR A 48 12.96 -8.85 -22.47
CA TYR A 48 13.93 -7.78 -22.26
C TYR A 48 15.26 -8.33 -21.72
N ASP A 49 16.34 -7.73 -22.20
CA ASP A 49 17.69 -7.95 -21.70
C ASP A 49 17.94 -7.17 -20.40
N ARG A 50 19.07 -7.46 -19.73
CA ARG A 50 19.52 -6.80 -18.48
C ARG A 50 18.55 -6.99 -17.31
N LYS A 51 18.04 -8.20 -17.17
CA LYS A 51 17.31 -8.62 -15.97
C LYS A 51 18.24 -8.54 -14.76
N LEU A 52 17.68 -8.15 -13.63
CA LEU A 52 18.39 -8.11 -12.37
C LEU A 52 18.35 -9.49 -11.72
N ASP A 53 19.38 -9.80 -10.94
CA ASP A 53 19.42 -11.03 -10.15
C ASP A 53 18.27 -11.04 -9.13
N GLU A 54 17.70 -12.21 -8.89
CA GLU A 54 16.56 -12.39 -7.97
C GLU A 54 16.87 -11.87 -6.56
N GLU A 55 18.12 -11.98 -6.11
CA GLU A 55 18.57 -11.42 -4.83
C GLU A 55 18.43 -9.89 -4.78
N ILE A 56 18.78 -9.19 -5.86
CA ILE A 56 18.62 -7.73 -5.97
C ILE A 56 17.14 -7.36 -5.98
N VAL A 57 16.31 -8.11 -6.71
CA VAL A 57 14.85 -7.87 -6.75
C VAL A 57 14.25 -8.07 -5.36
N ALA A 58 14.65 -9.12 -4.64
CA ALA A 58 14.18 -9.42 -3.29
C ALA A 58 14.62 -8.34 -2.28
N GLU A 59 15.86 -7.88 -2.35
CA GLU A 59 16.37 -6.79 -1.50
C GLU A 59 15.57 -5.50 -1.72
N ARG A 60 15.40 -5.10 -2.99
CA ARG A 60 14.62 -3.92 -3.37
C ARG A 60 13.17 -4.02 -2.92
N LEU A 61 12.55 -5.19 -3.10
CA LEU A 61 11.19 -5.44 -2.65
C LEU A 61 11.06 -5.28 -1.15
N ALA A 62 11.98 -5.86 -0.37
CA ALA A 62 11.97 -5.76 1.08
C ALA A 62 12.17 -4.31 1.56
N GLN A 63 13.03 -3.54 0.89
CA GLN A 63 13.28 -2.14 1.20
C GLN A 63 12.05 -1.26 0.92
N VAL A 64 11.50 -1.33 -0.30
CA VAL A 64 10.37 -0.48 -0.69
C VAL A 64 9.08 -0.88 0.02
N SER A 65 8.89 -2.17 0.32
CA SER A 65 7.72 -2.62 1.11
C SER A 65 7.72 -2.02 2.51
N ARG A 66 8.88 -2.00 3.20
CA ARG A 66 9.00 -1.36 4.52
C ARG A 66 8.72 0.14 4.46
N LEU A 67 9.29 0.83 3.46
CA LEU A 67 9.02 2.26 3.24
C LEU A 67 7.53 2.52 2.98
N ALA A 68 6.90 1.72 2.13
CA ALA A 68 5.49 1.84 1.80
C ALA A 68 4.58 1.63 3.04
N GLU A 69 4.88 0.63 3.87
CA GLU A 69 4.15 0.40 5.13
C GLU A 69 4.24 1.59 6.07
N GLU A 70 5.43 2.16 6.23
CA GLU A 70 5.65 3.36 7.04
C GLU A 70 4.85 4.55 6.53
N LEU A 71 4.97 4.87 5.24
CA LEU A 71 4.27 6.01 4.62
C LEU A 71 2.76 5.87 4.68
N VAL A 72 2.22 4.67 4.45
CA VAL A 72 0.77 4.41 4.57
C VAL A 72 0.32 4.54 6.01
N SER A 73 1.12 4.09 6.99
CA SER A 73 0.79 4.26 8.42
C SER A 73 0.74 5.74 8.79
N GLN A 74 1.78 6.51 8.44
CA GLN A 74 1.82 7.95 8.66
C GLN A 74 0.62 8.65 8.00
N ARG A 75 0.31 8.30 6.75
CA ARG A 75 -0.84 8.88 6.04
C ARG A 75 -2.17 8.57 6.72
N ALA A 76 -2.29 7.39 7.30
CA ALA A 76 -3.48 6.99 8.02
C ALA A 76 -3.60 7.70 9.38
N GLU A 77 -2.49 7.93 10.08
CA GLU A 77 -2.41 8.70 11.34
C GLU A 77 -2.89 10.14 11.20
N GLU A 78 -2.60 10.80 10.09
CA GLU A 78 -3.09 12.16 9.81
C GLU A 78 -4.61 12.27 9.75
N ARG A 79 -5.30 11.15 9.54
CA ARG A 79 -6.76 11.10 9.41
C ARG A 79 -7.46 10.80 10.72
N LEU A 80 -6.71 10.64 11.82
CA LEU A 80 -7.29 10.49 13.14
C LEU A 80 -8.10 11.73 13.51
N GLY A 81 -9.33 11.50 13.98
CA GLY A 81 -10.27 12.57 14.33
C GLY A 81 -11.17 13.02 13.17
N GLU A 82 -10.95 12.56 11.94
CA GLU A 82 -11.89 12.79 10.84
C GLU A 82 -13.20 12.03 11.06
N THR A 83 -14.33 12.70 10.81
CA THR A 83 -15.64 12.01 10.72
C THR A 83 -15.78 11.44 9.31
N VAL A 84 -16.01 10.13 9.22
CA VAL A 84 -16.12 9.41 7.94
C VAL A 84 -17.43 8.66 7.83
N HIS A 85 -17.93 8.53 6.60
CA HIS A 85 -19.05 7.64 6.33
C HIS A 85 -18.58 6.19 6.27
N VAL A 86 -19.33 5.31 6.94
CA VAL A 86 -19.04 3.89 7.07
C VAL A 86 -20.23 3.09 6.58
N LEU A 87 -19.98 2.07 5.76
CA LEU A 87 -20.95 1.02 5.46
C LEU A 87 -20.93 0.02 6.62
N VAL A 88 -22.05 -0.10 7.34
CA VAL A 88 -22.21 -1.10 8.39
C VAL A 88 -22.34 -2.48 7.76
N GLU A 89 -21.56 -3.43 8.26
CA GLU A 89 -21.52 -4.81 7.75
C GLU A 89 -22.13 -5.80 8.72
N SER A 90 -21.91 -5.58 10.02
CA SER A 90 -22.56 -6.34 11.07
C SER A 90 -22.76 -5.49 12.31
N VAL A 91 -23.76 -5.86 13.09
CA VAL A 91 -24.03 -5.29 14.41
C VAL A 91 -24.06 -6.46 15.37
N ASP A 92 -23.17 -6.44 16.35
CA ASP A 92 -23.15 -7.36 17.47
C ASP A 92 -23.61 -6.63 18.74
N GLU A 93 -24.52 -7.24 19.49
CA GLU A 93 -25.10 -6.63 20.70
C GLU A 93 -24.07 -6.47 21.83
N THR A 94 -23.00 -7.28 21.82
CA THR A 94 -21.95 -7.31 22.85
C THR A 94 -20.66 -6.62 22.40
N GLU A 95 -20.27 -6.78 21.14
CA GLU A 95 -19.00 -6.28 20.59
C GLU A 95 -19.15 -4.97 19.78
N GLY A 96 -20.39 -4.57 19.46
CA GLY A 96 -20.70 -3.31 18.79
C GLY A 96 -20.86 -3.41 17.28
N VAL A 97 -20.64 -2.28 16.59
CA VAL A 97 -20.88 -2.16 15.14
C VAL A 97 -19.57 -2.34 14.37
N TYR A 98 -19.58 -3.27 13.41
CA TYR A 98 -18.49 -3.46 12.47
C TYR A 98 -18.86 -2.90 11.11
N GLY A 99 -17.94 -2.16 10.50
CA GLY A 99 -18.18 -1.51 9.23
C GLY A 99 -16.90 -1.20 8.48
N ARG A 100 -17.05 -0.79 7.21
CA ARG A 100 -15.94 -0.32 6.38
C ARG A 100 -16.19 1.10 5.89
N GLY A 101 -15.21 1.97 6.12
CA GLY A 101 -15.18 3.30 5.52
C GLY A 101 -14.86 3.22 4.02
N ARG A 102 -15.11 4.32 3.30
CA ARG A 102 -14.81 4.41 1.85
C ARG A 102 -13.33 4.18 1.53
N THR A 103 -12.43 4.55 2.44
CA THR A 103 -11.00 4.24 2.34
C THR A 103 -10.68 3.08 3.27
N ARG A 104 -10.04 2.03 2.75
CA ARG A 104 -9.53 0.93 3.58
C ARG A 104 -8.28 1.44 4.30
N LEU A 105 -8.39 1.71 5.59
CA LEU A 105 -7.26 2.02 6.46
C LEU A 105 -6.58 0.72 6.94
N PRO A 106 -5.29 0.77 7.32
CA PRO A 106 -4.61 -0.37 7.94
C PRO A 106 -5.38 -0.90 9.16
N ARG A 107 -5.37 -2.22 9.39
CA ARG A 107 -6.17 -2.88 10.45
C ARG A 107 -5.92 -2.31 11.85
N ARG A 108 -4.75 -1.71 12.12
CA ARG A 108 -4.42 -1.06 13.40
C ARG A 108 -5.34 0.13 13.73
N MET A 109 -5.97 0.75 12.73
CA MET A 109 -6.82 1.94 12.91
C MET A 109 -8.34 1.66 12.81
N ALA A 110 -8.73 0.44 12.45
CA ALA A 110 -10.13 0.10 12.16
C ALA A 110 -11.06 0.03 13.40
N ARG A 111 -10.55 0.28 14.62
CA ARG A 111 -11.35 0.26 15.86
C ARG A 111 -12.15 1.54 16.13
N CYS A 112 -12.10 2.53 15.24
CA CYS A 112 -12.67 3.85 15.50
C CYS A 112 -13.97 4.07 14.74
N CYS A 113 -15.08 3.41 15.12
CA CYS A 113 -16.43 3.86 14.77
C CYS A 113 -17.53 3.16 15.59
N SER A 114 -17.62 3.45 16.90
CA SER A 114 -18.71 2.94 17.76
C SER A 114 -19.81 3.97 18.08
N ARG A 115 -19.91 5.08 17.33
CA ARG A 115 -21.04 6.01 17.44
C ARG A 115 -21.68 6.26 16.08
N ALA A 116 -22.32 5.23 15.53
CA ALA A 116 -23.40 5.46 14.58
C ALA A 116 -24.57 6.10 15.36
N ALA A 117 -24.92 7.32 14.95
CA ALA A 117 -25.95 8.14 15.56
C ALA A 117 -27.29 7.38 15.65
N ARG A 118 -27.87 7.33 16.86
CA ARG A 118 -29.31 7.28 17.02
C ARG A 118 -29.82 8.69 16.73
N GLY A 119 -30.59 8.84 15.65
CA GLY A 119 -31.27 10.06 15.24
C GLY A 119 -32.30 9.71 14.18
#